data_AF-A0A6G4ZY80-F1
#
_entry.id   AF-A0A6G4ZY80-F1
#
_cell.length_a   1.000
_cell.length_b   1.000
_cell.length_c   1.000
_cell.angle_alpha   90.00
_cell.angle_beta   90.00
_cell.angle_gamma   90.00
#
_symmetry.space_group_name_H-M   'P 1'
#
loop_
_entity.id
_entity.type
_entity.pdbx_description
1 polymer ?
#
loop_
_entity_poly.entity_id
_entity_poly.type
_entity_poly.pdbx_seq_one_letter_code
_entity_poly.pdbx_strand_id
1 'polypeptide(L)'
;YVIIYAWAPRCSASFSYQKVWGFKIGGDSGIKYLVLQVHYADTTSFLDRRKTDMSGIVLSVLPGDTQLVKRRAGIYLLGTGGMIPSHKTEHFETACLIDENLTLYPFAFRTHTHKLGKAVSGYVVRNGRWMNIGKHDPLQPQMFYPANKGIKVTKGDILAARCTMYNFRNRPTYVGSTGNDEMCNFYMMYYVDGDRILDKKDCFSYGPPVYYWGRDPLLADSLTTQIDRDASTLN
;
A
#
# COMPACT_ATOMS: atom_id res chain seq x y z
N TYR A 1 -5.65 -3.24 11.40
CA TYR A 1 -4.24 -3.16 11.81
C TYR A 1 -3.50 -2.25 10.83
N VAL A 2 -2.44 -1.56 11.23
CA VAL A 2 -1.67 -0.63 10.37
C VAL A 2 -0.22 -1.09 10.30
N ILE A 3 0.33 -1.23 9.09
CA ILE A 3 1.69 -1.77 8.86
C ILE A 3 2.73 -0.63 8.89
N ILE A 4 3.27 -0.30 10.06
CA ILE A 4 4.19 0.85 10.20
C ILE A 4 5.63 0.58 9.74
N TYR A 5 5.99 -0.68 9.52
CA TYR A 5 7.33 -1.09 9.09
C TYR A 5 7.27 -2.47 8.40
N ALA A 6 8.17 -2.69 7.44
CA ALA A 6 8.39 -3.98 6.80
C ALA A 6 9.89 -4.18 6.60
N TRP A 7 10.33 -5.43 6.69
CA TRP A 7 11.71 -5.83 6.39
C TRP A 7 11.72 -7.11 5.55
N ALA A 8 12.65 -7.20 4.61
CA ALA A 8 12.87 -8.36 3.77
C ALA A 8 14.37 -8.56 3.54
N PRO A 9 14.86 -9.81 3.60
CA PRO A 9 16.27 -10.10 3.41
C PRO A 9 16.72 -9.69 2.00
N ARG A 10 17.94 -9.13 1.91
CA ARG A 10 18.59 -8.74 0.65
C ARG A 10 17.84 -7.68 -0.17
N CYS A 11 16.89 -6.97 0.42
CA CYS A 11 16.32 -5.77 -0.18
C CYS A 11 17.19 -4.56 0.19
N SER A 12 17.72 -3.85 -0.81
CA SER A 12 18.52 -2.63 -0.63
C SER A 12 17.67 -1.39 -0.33
N ALA A 13 16.34 -1.49 -0.44
CA ALA A 13 15.41 -0.46 -0.02
C ALA A 13 15.36 -0.39 1.52
N SER A 14 16.42 0.15 2.11
CA SER A 14 16.43 0.55 3.52
C SER A 14 15.95 2.00 3.60
N PHE A 15 14.72 2.18 4.06
CA PHE A 15 14.19 3.51 4.33
C PHE A 15 14.71 3.99 5.68
N SER A 16 15.70 4.88 5.68
CA SER A 16 16.07 5.61 6.88
C SER A 16 15.01 6.68 7.14
N TYR A 17 14.25 6.53 8.23
CA TYR A 17 13.38 7.60 8.71
C TYR A 17 14.25 8.84 8.96
N GLN A 18 14.06 9.86 8.11
CA GLN A 18 14.69 11.13 8.38
C GLN A 18 14.10 11.68 9.70
N LYS A 19 14.94 12.33 10.52
CA LYS A 19 14.63 12.85 11.86
C LYS A 19 13.46 13.86 11.94
N VAL A 20 12.69 14.02 10.87
CA VAL A 20 11.67 15.06 10.68
C VAL A 20 10.23 14.53 10.79
N TRP A 21 9.97 13.23 10.61
CA TRP A 21 8.63 12.63 10.78
C TRP A 21 8.68 11.28 11.51
N GLY A 22 7.58 10.93 12.19
CA GLY A 22 7.44 9.67 12.90
C GLY A 22 5.97 9.25 13.12
N PHE A 23 5.77 7.99 13.46
CA PHE A 23 4.45 7.45 13.83
C PHE A 23 4.16 7.75 15.30
N LYS A 24 2.98 8.30 15.58
CA LYS A 24 2.48 8.45 16.96
C LYS A 24 1.92 7.11 17.42
N ILE A 25 2.33 6.65 18.60
CA ILE A 25 1.88 5.40 19.22
C ILE A 25 1.47 5.68 20.67
N GLY A 26 0.61 4.84 21.24
CA GLY A 26 0.08 5.03 22.59
C GLY A 26 -0.88 6.23 22.68
N GLY A 27 -1.24 6.63 23.91
CA GLY A 27 -2.08 7.82 24.14
C GLY A 27 -3.35 7.83 23.29
N ASP A 28 -3.66 8.94 22.65
CA ASP A 28 -4.82 9.14 21.77
C ASP A 28 -4.57 8.78 20.29
N SER A 29 -3.39 8.24 19.95
CA SER A 29 -2.97 8.00 18.55
C SER A 29 -3.77 6.93 17.78
N GLY A 30 -4.60 6.15 18.48
CA GLY A 30 -5.28 4.98 17.92
C GLY A 30 -4.41 3.73 17.76
N ILE A 31 -3.08 3.80 17.96
CA ILE A 31 -2.18 2.64 17.92
C ILE A 31 -1.80 2.27 19.37
N LYS A 32 -2.47 1.26 19.94
CA LYS A 32 -2.27 0.84 21.34
C LYS A 32 -1.28 -0.30 21.52
N TYR A 33 -1.14 -1.13 20.50
CA TYR A 33 -0.31 -2.32 20.52
C TYR A 33 0.56 -2.37 19.26
N LEU A 34 1.75 -2.92 19.42
CA LEU A 34 2.64 -3.25 18.32
C LEU A 34 2.69 -4.77 18.21
N VAL A 35 2.47 -5.27 16.99
CA VAL A 35 2.51 -6.70 16.68
C VAL A 35 3.66 -6.92 15.71
N LEU A 36 4.60 -7.77 16.09
CA LEU A 36 5.67 -8.22 15.22
C LEU A 36 5.26 -9.54 14.55
N GLN A 37 5.29 -9.56 13.22
CA GLN A 37 5.14 -10.79 12.44
C GLN A 37 6.49 -11.16 11.84
N VAL A 38 6.98 -12.37 12.14
CA VAL A 38 8.22 -12.92 11.58
C VAL A 38 7.88 -14.10 10.68
N HIS A 39 8.35 -14.06 9.43
CA HIS A 39 8.15 -15.13 8.46
C HIS A 39 9.45 -15.93 8.29
N TYR A 40 9.47 -17.17 8.79
CA TYR A 40 10.57 -18.10 8.60
C TYR A 40 10.36 -18.91 7.32
N ALA A 41 11.14 -18.58 6.28
CA ALA A 41 11.07 -19.30 5.00
C ALA A 41 11.76 -20.67 5.06
N ASP A 42 12.84 -20.78 5.84
CA ASP A 42 13.57 -22.01 6.08
C ASP A 42 13.63 -22.27 7.59
N THR A 43 13.18 -23.45 8.00
CA THR A 43 13.12 -23.88 9.40
C THR A 43 14.05 -25.05 9.71
N THR A 44 14.89 -25.47 8.76
CA THR A 44 15.82 -26.60 8.92
C THR A 44 16.71 -26.46 10.15
N SER A 45 17.14 -25.24 10.45
CA SER A 45 17.96 -24.90 11.62
C SER A 45 17.27 -25.10 12.97
N PHE A 46 15.94 -25.25 13.01
CA PHE A 46 15.15 -25.44 14.23
C PHE A 46 14.74 -26.90 14.47
N LEU A 47 15.01 -27.80 13.51
CA LEU A 47 14.52 -29.19 13.57
C LEU A 47 15.13 -30.00 14.73
N ASP A 48 16.38 -29.70 15.10
CA ASP A 48 17.07 -30.39 16.20
C ASP A 48 16.66 -29.88 17.60
N ARG A 49 15.81 -28.85 17.68
CA ARG A 49 15.30 -28.20 18.90
C ARG A 49 16.37 -27.64 19.83
N ARG A 50 17.61 -27.48 19.37
CA ARG A 50 18.71 -26.91 20.18
C ARG A 50 18.86 -25.41 19.99
N LYS A 51 18.27 -24.86 18.93
CA LYS A 51 18.32 -23.43 18.60
C LYS A 51 16.99 -22.75 18.87
N THR A 52 17.07 -21.58 19.50
CA THR A 52 15.96 -20.63 19.65
C THR A 52 16.25 -19.38 18.83
N ASP A 53 15.21 -18.70 18.38
CA ASP A 53 15.31 -17.45 17.63
C ASP A 53 14.78 -16.27 18.47
N MET A 54 15.46 -15.13 18.40
CA MET A 54 15.09 -13.88 19.06
C MET A 54 15.04 -12.71 18.05
N SER A 55 14.70 -13.01 16.80
CA SER A 55 14.57 -12.02 15.74
C SER A 55 13.51 -11.00 16.10
N GLY A 56 13.85 -9.74 15.87
CA GLY A 56 13.01 -8.62 16.26
C GLY A 56 13.42 -7.33 15.58
N ILE A 57 12.77 -6.25 16.01
CA ILE A 57 13.09 -4.90 15.59
C ILE A 57 13.35 -4.05 16.82
N VAL A 58 14.33 -3.15 16.73
CA VAL A 58 14.58 -2.13 17.74
C VAL A 58 13.90 -0.85 17.31
N LEU A 59 13.06 -0.29 18.17
CA LEU A 59 12.34 0.96 17.91
C LEU A 59 12.97 2.10 18.72
N SER A 60 13.31 3.20 18.05
CA SER A 60 13.62 4.45 18.71
C SER A 60 12.34 5.23 18.94
N VAL A 61 12.02 5.51 20.21
CA VAL A 61 10.78 6.20 20.61
C VAL A 61 11.13 7.50 21.33
N LEU A 62 10.34 8.54 21.10
CA LEU A 62 10.41 9.82 21.79
C LEU A 62 9.10 10.07 22.55
N PRO A 63 9.11 10.89 23.62
CA PRO A 63 7.89 11.32 24.29
C PRO A 63 6.90 11.96 23.31
N GLY A 64 5.60 11.71 23.52
CA GLY A 64 4.54 12.15 22.60
C GLY A 64 4.38 13.67 22.46
N ASP A 65 4.88 14.43 23.44
CA ASP A 65 4.90 15.89 23.52
C ASP A 65 6.20 16.51 22.98
N THR A 66 7.11 15.69 22.44
CA THR A 66 8.38 16.17 21.89
C THR A 66 8.18 17.16 20.75
N GLN A 67 8.95 18.25 20.78
CA GLN A 67 8.98 19.27 19.71
C GLN A 67 9.97 18.93 18.58
N LEU A 68 10.72 17.82 18.71
CA LEU A 68 11.71 17.40 17.73
C LEU A 68 11.07 16.87 16.44
N VAL A 69 9.89 16.24 16.56
CA VAL A 69 9.18 15.65 15.42
C VAL A 69 8.01 16.57 15.06
N LYS A 70 8.13 17.32 13.96
CA LYS A 70 7.13 18.30 13.53
C LYS A 70 6.14 17.77 12.49
N ARG A 71 6.35 16.55 12.02
CA ARG A 71 5.52 15.89 11.02
C ARG A 71 5.08 14.53 11.50
N ARG A 72 3.85 14.13 11.19
CA ARG A 72 3.34 12.80 11.53
C ARG A 72 3.25 11.92 10.31
N ALA A 73 3.73 10.69 10.47
CA ALA A 73 3.60 9.66 9.45
C ALA A 73 2.27 8.93 9.62
N GLY A 74 1.66 8.58 8.49
CA GLY A 74 0.44 7.80 8.39
C GLY A 74 0.52 6.85 7.20
N ILE A 75 -0.49 5.98 7.11
CA ILE A 75 -0.64 5.04 6.01
C ILE A 75 -2.05 5.14 5.48
N TYR A 76 -2.17 5.19 4.16
CA TYR A 76 -3.43 5.10 3.45
C TYR A 76 -3.46 3.79 2.66
N LEU A 77 -4.47 2.95 2.88
CA LEU A 77 -4.63 1.68 2.18
C LEU A 77 -5.64 1.82 1.05
N LEU A 78 -5.21 1.57 -0.18
CA LEU A 78 -6.08 1.37 -1.33
C LEU A 78 -6.21 -0.14 -1.56
N GLY A 79 -7.41 -0.67 -1.40
CA GLY A 79 -7.73 -2.07 -1.62
C GLY A 79 -8.95 -2.25 -2.50
N THR A 80 -9.24 -3.50 -2.88
CA THR A 80 -10.40 -3.84 -3.71
C THR A 80 -10.82 -5.27 -3.47
N GLY A 81 -12.14 -5.50 -3.57
CA GLY A 81 -12.73 -6.82 -3.67
C GLY A 81 -12.66 -7.37 -5.10
N GLY A 82 -13.51 -8.35 -5.38
CA GLY A 82 -13.76 -8.86 -6.72
C GLY A 82 -13.24 -10.28 -6.95
N MET A 83 -13.24 -10.67 -8.23
CA MET A 83 -12.82 -12.00 -8.67
C MET A 83 -12.13 -11.93 -10.03
N ILE A 84 -11.26 -12.90 -10.29
CA ILE A 84 -10.61 -13.11 -11.59
C ILE A 84 -10.99 -14.48 -12.17
N PRO A 85 -11.54 -14.55 -13.41
CA PRO A 85 -11.89 -15.83 -14.02
C PRO A 85 -10.66 -16.69 -14.27
N SER A 86 -10.86 -17.99 -14.51
CA SER A 86 -9.78 -18.90 -14.90
C SER A 86 -9.15 -18.48 -16.24
N HIS A 87 -7.83 -18.52 -16.34
CA HIS A 87 -7.05 -18.20 -17.56
C HIS A 87 -7.30 -16.81 -18.15
N LYS A 88 -7.59 -15.84 -17.27
CA LYS A 88 -7.82 -14.44 -17.66
C LYS A 88 -6.87 -13.50 -16.95
N THR A 89 -6.61 -12.38 -17.62
CA THR A 89 -6.03 -11.17 -17.02
C THR A 89 -7.17 -10.29 -16.57
N GLU A 90 -7.03 -9.65 -15.42
CA GLU A 90 -8.02 -8.72 -14.88
C GLU A 90 -7.34 -7.54 -14.18
N HIS A 91 -8.03 -6.40 -14.18
CA HIS A 91 -7.61 -5.17 -13.53
C HIS A 91 -8.47 -4.91 -12.29
N PHE A 92 -7.83 -5.06 -11.13
CA PHE A 92 -8.43 -4.79 -9.83
C PHE A 92 -8.21 -3.33 -9.49
N GLU A 93 -9.28 -2.54 -9.50
CA GLU A 93 -9.20 -1.09 -9.46
C GLU A 93 -9.93 -0.51 -8.26
N THR A 94 -9.39 0.54 -7.68
CA THR A 94 -10.00 1.28 -6.59
C THR A 94 -9.72 2.77 -6.75
N ALA A 95 -10.67 3.60 -6.34
CA ALA A 95 -10.50 5.05 -6.32
C ALA A 95 -11.34 5.67 -5.20
N CYS A 96 -10.77 6.64 -4.49
CA CYS A 96 -11.50 7.42 -3.49
C CYS A 96 -11.10 8.89 -3.52
N LEU A 97 -12.10 9.75 -3.37
CA LEU A 97 -11.93 11.18 -3.14
C LEU A 97 -11.34 11.42 -1.74
N ILE A 98 -10.35 12.33 -1.66
CA ILE A 98 -9.88 12.90 -0.41
C ILE A 98 -10.77 14.07 -0.04
N ASP A 99 -11.57 13.92 1.01
CA ASP A 99 -12.54 14.91 1.50
C ASP A 99 -12.04 15.69 2.72
N GLU A 100 -10.97 15.23 3.37
CA GLU A 100 -10.34 15.87 4.51
C GLU A 100 -9.42 17.03 4.11
N ASN A 101 -9.48 18.15 4.85
CA ASN A 101 -8.62 19.31 4.63
C ASN A 101 -7.20 19.11 5.20
N LEU A 102 -6.46 18.15 4.64
CA LEU A 102 -5.11 17.79 5.05
C LEU A 102 -4.24 17.62 3.81
N THR A 103 -2.99 18.10 3.86
CA THR A 103 -2.02 17.85 2.79
C THR A 103 -1.15 16.67 3.16
N LEU A 104 -1.19 15.62 2.33
CA LEU A 104 -0.37 14.42 2.48
C LEU A 104 0.83 14.50 1.56
N TYR A 105 1.97 14.07 2.05
CA TYR A 105 3.21 13.97 1.29
C TYR A 105 3.62 12.49 1.22
N PRO A 106 3.24 11.78 0.15
CA PRO A 106 3.67 10.41 -0.06
C PRO A 106 5.19 10.34 -0.11
N PHE A 107 5.77 9.40 0.64
CA PHE A 107 7.22 9.21 0.69
C PHE A 107 7.64 7.77 0.44
N ALA A 108 6.76 6.82 0.71
CA ALA A 108 6.98 5.42 0.38
C ALA A 108 5.66 4.71 0.07
N PHE A 109 5.74 3.57 -0.60
CA PHE A 109 4.60 2.73 -0.90
C PHE A 109 4.95 1.25 -0.82
N ARG A 110 3.97 0.40 -0.54
CA ARG A 110 4.11 -1.05 -0.55
C ARG A 110 2.97 -1.65 -1.35
N THR A 111 3.30 -2.59 -2.23
CA THR A 111 2.33 -3.34 -3.02
C THR A 111 2.16 -4.74 -2.42
N HIS A 112 0.94 -5.27 -2.43
CA HIS A 112 0.68 -6.62 -1.98
C HIS A 112 -0.40 -7.30 -2.81
N THR A 113 -0.03 -8.48 -3.31
CA THR A 113 -0.90 -9.49 -3.88
C THR A 113 -0.47 -10.86 -3.37
N HIS A 114 -1.24 -11.90 -3.67
CA HIS A 114 -0.74 -13.26 -3.64
C HIS A 114 -0.10 -13.59 -5.00
N LYS A 115 -0.30 -14.82 -5.51
CA LYS A 115 0.49 -15.42 -6.60
C LYS A 115 0.16 -14.89 -8.00
N LEU A 116 -1.00 -14.27 -8.20
CA LEU A 116 -1.51 -13.89 -9.52
C LEU A 116 -1.06 -12.48 -9.95
N GLY A 117 -0.53 -11.67 -9.04
CA GLY A 117 -0.07 -10.31 -9.30
C GLY A 117 1.03 -10.21 -10.36
N LYS A 118 0.94 -9.17 -11.20
CA LYS A 118 1.92 -8.83 -12.23
C LYS A 118 2.45 -7.41 -12.10
N ALA A 119 1.57 -6.47 -11.77
CA ALA A 119 1.93 -5.08 -11.50
C ALA A 119 0.92 -4.49 -10.53
N VAL A 120 1.39 -3.62 -9.63
CA VAL A 120 0.51 -2.79 -8.82
C VAL A 120 1.00 -1.35 -8.89
N SER A 121 0.09 -0.44 -9.19
CA SER A 121 0.37 0.98 -9.45
C SER A 121 -0.58 1.86 -8.66
N GLY A 122 -0.08 2.97 -8.12
CA GLY A 122 -0.86 3.95 -7.38
C GLY A 122 -0.70 5.36 -7.96
N TYR A 123 -1.78 6.13 -7.96
CA TYR A 123 -1.87 7.46 -8.56
C TYR A 123 -2.61 8.45 -7.68
N VAL A 124 -2.26 9.72 -7.85
CA VAL A 124 -3.09 10.87 -7.49
C VAL A 124 -3.69 11.42 -8.78
N VAL A 125 -5.01 11.59 -8.81
CA VAL A 125 -5.71 12.21 -9.93
C VAL A 125 -6.25 13.57 -9.48
N ARG A 126 -5.84 14.63 -10.20
CA ARG A 126 -6.24 16.01 -9.93
C ARG A 126 -6.56 16.70 -11.25
N ASN A 127 -7.79 17.19 -11.41
CA ASN A 127 -8.25 17.89 -12.62
C ASN A 127 -7.92 17.09 -13.90
N GLY A 128 -8.20 15.78 -13.88
CA GLY A 128 -7.91 14.85 -14.98
C GLY A 128 -6.43 14.50 -15.20
N ARG A 129 -5.50 15.09 -14.44
CA ARG A 129 -4.08 14.74 -14.49
C ARG A 129 -3.78 13.61 -13.52
N TRP A 130 -3.22 12.53 -14.05
CA TRP A 130 -2.74 11.38 -13.29
C TRP A 130 -1.26 11.54 -12.95
N MET A 131 -0.94 11.46 -11.67
CA MET A 131 0.44 11.54 -11.16
C MET A 131 0.78 10.24 -10.45
N ASN A 132 1.74 9.50 -11.00
CA ASN A 132 2.16 8.22 -10.45
C ASN A 132 2.85 8.42 -9.09
N ILE A 133 2.33 7.77 -8.04
CA ILE A 133 2.95 7.68 -6.72
C ILE A 133 4.08 6.66 -6.75
N GLY A 134 3.81 5.51 -7.40
CA GLY A 134 4.76 4.43 -7.58
C GLY A 134 4.10 3.23 -8.27
N LYS A 135 4.94 2.36 -8.84
CA LYS A 135 4.55 1.07 -9.41
C LYS A 135 5.58 0.00 -9.04
N HIS A 136 5.13 -1.22 -8.77
CA HIS A 136 6.02 -2.32 -8.39
C HIS A 136 5.45 -3.70 -8.74
N ASP A 137 6.35 -4.66 -8.94
CA ASP A 137 6.02 -6.09 -9.01
C ASP A 137 5.67 -6.59 -7.61
N PRO A 138 4.42 -7.01 -7.33
CA PRO A 138 4.03 -7.44 -5.98
C PRO A 138 4.61 -8.81 -5.55
N LEU A 139 5.24 -9.54 -6.48
CA LEU A 139 5.91 -10.82 -6.19
C LEU A 139 7.38 -10.64 -5.78
N GLN A 140 7.95 -9.44 -6.00
CA GLN A 140 9.22 -9.03 -5.43
C GLN A 140 9.08 -8.78 -3.92
N PRO A 141 10.19 -8.63 -3.16
CA PRO A 141 10.13 -8.42 -1.72
C PRO A 141 9.12 -7.33 -1.32
N GLN A 142 8.12 -7.68 -0.51
CA GLN A 142 6.99 -6.79 -0.21
C GLN A 142 7.34 -5.73 0.85
N MET A 143 8.26 -4.85 0.48
CA MET A 143 8.82 -3.77 1.26
C MET A 143 8.13 -2.45 0.97
N PHE A 144 8.47 -1.43 1.76
CA PHE A 144 8.18 -0.05 1.40
C PHE A 144 9.26 0.48 0.47
N TYR A 145 8.86 0.87 -0.73
CA TYR A 145 9.70 1.47 -1.77
C TYR A 145 9.50 2.98 -1.81
N PRO A 146 10.52 3.78 -2.17
CA PRO A 146 10.38 5.23 -2.26
C PRO A 146 9.29 5.64 -3.25
N ALA A 147 8.39 6.53 -2.82
CA ALA A 147 7.43 7.14 -3.72
C ALA A 147 8.10 8.18 -4.64
N ASN A 148 7.47 8.48 -5.78
CA ASN A 148 7.91 9.55 -6.66
C ASN A 148 7.94 10.90 -5.91
N LYS A 149 9.00 11.67 -6.14
CA LYS A 149 9.20 12.95 -5.47
C LYS A 149 8.23 14.01 -5.99
N GLY A 150 7.88 14.97 -5.12
CA GLY A 150 7.07 16.13 -5.49
C GLY A 150 5.57 15.88 -5.55
N ILE A 151 5.12 14.64 -5.29
CA ILE A 151 3.70 14.33 -5.16
C ILE A 151 3.16 14.90 -3.85
N LYS A 152 2.00 15.55 -3.93
CA LYS A 152 1.21 16.00 -2.80
C LYS A 152 -0.24 15.64 -3.03
N VAL A 153 -0.91 15.15 -2.01
CA VAL A 153 -2.32 14.83 -2.01
C VAL A 153 -3.04 15.87 -1.17
N THR A 154 -4.09 16.47 -1.71
CA THR A 154 -4.88 17.51 -1.04
C THR A 154 -6.37 17.19 -1.17
N LYS A 155 -7.19 17.90 -0.39
CA LYS A 155 -8.65 17.82 -0.50
C LYS A 155 -9.10 18.03 -1.96
N GLY A 156 -10.00 17.17 -2.43
CA GLY A 156 -10.52 17.15 -3.80
C GLY A 156 -9.75 16.24 -4.75
N ASP A 157 -8.55 15.76 -4.37
CA ASP A 157 -7.84 14.78 -5.18
C ASP A 157 -8.47 13.39 -5.07
N ILE A 158 -8.28 12.57 -6.09
CA ILE A 158 -8.65 11.16 -6.06
C ILE A 158 -7.38 10.33 -5.91
N LEU A 159 -7.34 9.49 -4.89
CA LEU A 159 -6.35 8.42 -4.80
C LEU A 159 -6.87 7.20 -5.54
N ALA A 160 -6.09 6.68 -6.48
CA ALA A 160 -6.46 5.53 -7.29
C ALA A 160 -5.35 4.48 -7.28
N ALA A 161 -5.70 3.19 -7.21
CA ALA A 161 -4.75 2.10 -7.40
C ALA A 161 -5.30 1.02 -8.33
N ARG A 162 -4.41 0.38 -9.10
CA ARG A 162 -4.70 -0.76 -9.96
C ARG A 162 -3.74 -1.90 -9.65
N CYS A 163 -4.26 -3.11 -9.48
CA CYS A 163 -3.49 -4.34 -9.58
C CYS A 163 -3.83 -5.04 -10.90
N THR A 164 -2.81 -5.35 -11.69
CA THR A 164 -2.92 -6.21 -12.86
C THR A 164 -2.54 -7.62 -12.45
N MET A 165 -3.46 -8.55 -12.68
CA MET A 165 -3.30 -9.96 -12.30
C MET A 165 -3.56 -10.86 -13.50
N TYR A 166 -2.89 -12.02 -13.53
CA TYR A 166 -3.19 -13.10 -14.46
C TYR A 166 -3.47 -14.39 -13.70
N ASN A 167 -4.67 -14.91 -13.85
CA ASN A 167 -5.08 -16.16 -13.21
C ASN A 167 -4.70 -17.36 -14.07
N PHE A 168 -3.51 -17.90 -13.83
CA PHE A 168 -3.03 -19.14 -14.46
C PHE A 168 -3.73 -20.42 -13.95
N ARG A 169 -4.66 -20.32 -13.00
CA ARG A 169 -5.32 -21.48 -12.37
C ARG A 169 -6.53 -21.90 -13.19
N ASN A 170 -6.89 -23.19 -13.09
CA ASN A 170 -8.08 -23.80 -13.71
C ASN A 170 -9.41 -23.51 -12.97
N ARG A 171 -9.46 -22.45 -12.15
CA ARG A 171 -10.64 -22.04 -11.38
C ARG A 171 -10.68 -20.52 -11.24
N PRO A 172 -11.87 -19.91 -11.08
CA PRO A 172 -11.94 -18.52 -10.64
C PRO A 172 -11.24 -18.35 -9.29
N THR A 173 -10.60 -17.20 -9.09
CA THR A 173 -9.99 -16.82 -7.81
C THR A 173 -10.68 -15.56 -7.30
N TYR A 174 -11.08 -15.58 -6.04
CA TYR A 174 -11.75 -14.46 -5.37
C TYR A 174 -10.76 -13.71 -4.48
N VAL A 175 -11.07 -12.46 -4.16
CA VAL A 175 -10.35 -11.75 -3.10
C VAL A 175 -10.63 -12.41 -1.75
N GLY A 176 -9.56 -12.67 -0.99
CA GLY A 176 -9.62 -13.40 0.28
C GLY A 176 -8.26 -13.47 0.98
N SER A 177 -8.21 -14.10 2.15
CA SER A 177 -7.06 -14.04 3.05
C SER A 177 -6.07 -15.20 2.90
N THR A 178 -6.40 -16.23 2.15
CA THR A 178 -5.55 -17.43 2.03
C THR A 178 -4.67 -17.37 0.79
N GLY A 179 -3.60 -18.17 0.74
CA GLY A 179 -2.80 -18.32 -0.48
C GLY A 179 -3.55 -18.93 -1.68
N ASN A 180 -4.76 -19.46 -1.45
CA ASN A 180 -5.69 -19.90 -2.49
C ASN A 180 -6.57 -18.77 -3.03
N ASP A 181 -6.62 -17.63 -2.35
CA ASP A 181 -7.33 -16.42 -2.75
C ASP A 181 -6.34 -15.41 -3.34
N GLU A 182 -6.83 -14.22 -3.66
CA GLU A 182 -6.01 -13.07 -4.00
C GLU A 182 -6.25 -11.87 -3.10
N MET A 183 -5.32 -10.91 -3.16
CA MET A 183 -5.51 -9.58 -2.61
C MET A 183 -4.98 -8.55 -3.60
N CYS A 184 -5.54 -7.35 -3.56
CA CYS A 184 -4.97 -6.19 -4.25
C CYS A 184 -4.90 -5.05 -3.24
N ASN A 185 -3.70 -4.78 -2.73
CA ASN A 185 -3.46 -3.72 -1.75
C ASN A 185 -2.30 -2.83 -2.20
N PHE A 186 -2.52 -1.53 -2.20
CA PHE A 186 -1.51 -0.50 -2.34
C PHE A 186 -1.49 0.34 -1.05
N TYR A 187 -0.43 0.18 -0.26
CA TYR A 187 -0.21 0.95 0.96
C TYR A 187 0.62 2.17 0.62
N MET A 188 0.08 3.36 0.82
CA MET A 188 0.80 4.62 0.68
C MET A 188 1.22 5.13 2.06
N MET A 189 2.52 5.17 2.32
CA MET A 189 3.07 5.90 3.45
C MET A 189 3.19 7.38 3.09
N TYR A 190 2.65 8.22 3.96
CA TYR A 190 2.69 9.67 3.82
C TYR A 190 3.07 10.32 5.14
N TYR A 191 3.58 11.54 5.07
CA TYR A 191 3.62 12.42 6.24
C TYR A 191 2.74 13.64 6.04
N VAL A 192 2.43 14.32 7.13
CA VAL A 192 1.68 15.58 7.20
C VAL A 192 2.43 16.55 8.10
N ASP A 193 2.27 17.85 7.86
CA ASP A 193 2.78 18.87 8.78
C ASP A 193 1.84 18.98 10.00
N GLY A 194 2.40 18.98 11.22
CA GLY A 194 1.64 18.97 12.47
C GLY A 194 1.27 17.56 12.96
N ASP A 195 0.32 17.48 13.91
CA ASP A 195 -0.02 16.23 14.63
C ASP A 195 -1.22 15.47 14.04
N ARG A 196 -2.09 16.15 13.27
CA ARG A 196 -3.33 15.58 12.74
C ARG A 196 -3.07 14.70 11.53
N ILE A 197 -3.45 13.42 11.61
CA ILE A 197 -3.48 12.48 10.48
C ILE A 197 -4.90 12.34 9.92
N LEU A 198 -5.06 11.63 8.80
CA LEU A 198 -6.39 11.33 8.26
C LEU A 198 -7.21 10.48 9.25
N ASP A 199 -8.50 10.77 9.31
CA ASP A 199 -9.48 9.93 10.00
C ASP A 199 -9.80 8.69 9.16
N LYS A 200 -10.05 8.88 7.85
CA LYS A 200 -10.26 7.78 6.90
C LYS A 200 -8.93 7.33 6.31
N LYS A 201 -8.47 6.14 6.72
CA LYS A 201 -7.13 5.60 6.39
C LYS A 201 -7.16 4.50 5.33
N ASP A 202 -8.34 4.18 4.81
CA ASP A 202 -8.51 3.15 3.80
C ASP A 202 -9.64 3.47 2.81
N CYS A 203 -9.50 2.86 1.64
CA CYS A 203 -10.38 2.97 0.50
C CYS A 203 -10.53 1.59 -0.12
N PHE A 204 -11.76 1.11 -0.22
CA PHE A 204 -12.09 -0.16 -0.86
C PHE A 204 -13.18 0.03 -1.91
N SER A 205 -12.99 -0.61 -3.06
CA SER A 205 -14.00 -0.78 -4.10
C SER A 205 -14.50 -2.23 -4.14
N TYR A 206 -15.59 -2.47 -4.87
CA TYR A 206 -16.08 -3.82 -5.14
C TYR A 206 -15.19 -4.63 -6.09
N GLY A 207 -14.34 -3.96 -6.88
CA GLY A 207 -13.48 -4.57 -7.88
C GLY A 207 -14.23 -5.30 -9.00
N PRO A 208 -13.51 -6.12 -9.80
CA PRO A 208 -14.08 -6.82 -10.94
C PRO A 208 -15.08 -7.90 -10.53
N PRO A 209 -16.17 -8.11 -11.29
CA PRO A 209 -16.51 -7.42 -12.55
C PRO A 209 -17.36 -6.14 -12.35
N VAL A 210 -17.55 -5.70 -11.10
CA VAL A 210 -18.51 -4.66 -10.74
C VAL A 210 -17.94 -3.27 -10.99
N TYR A 211 -16.72 -3.01 -10.54
CA TYR A 211 -16.10 -1.69 -10.55
C TYR A 211 -14.85 -1.67 -11.45
N TYR A 212 -14.79 -0.63 -12.29
CA TYR A 212 -13.64 -0.25 -13.10
C TYR A 212 -13.58 1.28 -13.16
N TRP A 213 -12.38 1.87 -13.20
CA TRP A 213 -12.12 3.31 -13.39
C TRP A 213 -12.83 3.87 -14.62
N GLY A 214 -12.91 3.10 -15.71
CA GLY A 214 -13.63 3.51 -16.92
C GLY A 214 -15.15 3.65 -16.73
N ARG A 215 -15.70 3.15 -15.61
CA ARG A 215 -17.10 3.32 -15.21
C ARG A 215 -17.26 4.27 -14.01
N ASP A 216 -16.15 4.76 -13.46
CA ASP A 216 -16.17 5.69 -12.33
C ASP A 216 -16.42 7.11 -12.85
N PRO A 217 -17.50 7.79 -12.44
CA PRO A 217 -17.85 9.12 -12.95
C PRO A 217 -16.80 10.19 -12.63
N LEU A 218 -15.92 9.96 -11.66
CA LEU A 218 -14.85 10.89 -11.30
C LEU A 218 -13.59 10.69 -12.14
N LEU A 219 -13.45 9.55 -12.83
CA LEU A 219 -12.23 9.17 -13.54
C LEU A 219 -12.42 8.93 -15.04
N ALA A 220 -13.60 8.45 -15.46
CA ALA A 220 -13.86 7.96 -16.80
C ALA A 220 -13.44 8.95 -17.89
N ASP A 221 -13.76 10.24 -17.73
CA ASP A 221 -13.43 11.28 -18.72
C ASP A 221 -11.93 11.57 -18.84
N SER A 222 -11.15 11.24 -17.81
CA SER A 222 -9.70 11.47 -17.78
C SER A 222 -8.87 10.22 -18.08
N LEU A 223 -9.50 9.05 -18.15
CA LEU A 223 -8.83 7.78 -18.35
C LEU A 223 -8.46 7.60 -19.82
N THR A 224 -7.22 7.93 -20.16
CA THR A 224 -6.68 7.70 -21.51
C THR A 224 -6.10 6.29 -21.64
N THR A 225 -5.99 5.77 -22.88
CA THR A 225 -5.32 4.49 -23.16
C THR A 225 -3.86 4.47 -22.68
N GLN A 226 -3.19 5.62 -22.63
CA GLN A 226 -1.83 5.71 -22.13
C GLN A 226 -1.75 5.51 -20.62
N ILE A 227 -2.68 6.10 -19.86
CA ILE A 227 -2.81 5.88 -18.41
C ILE A 227 -3.21 4.45 -18.12
N ASP A 228 -4.15 3.91 -18.89
CA ASP A 228 -4.58 2.52 -18.76
C ASP A 228 -3.40 1.55 -18.94
N ARG A 229 -2.57 1.77 -19.97
CA ARG A 229 -1.36 0.97 -20.19
C ARG A 229 -0.34 1.14 -19.08
N ASP A 230 -0.02 2.38 -18.69
CA ASP A 230 0.98 2.67 -17.64
C ASP A 230 0.57 2.06 -16.29
N ALA A 231 -0.72 2.09 -15.94
CA ALA A 231 -1.22 1.47 -14.71
C ALA A 231 -1.16 -0.06 -14.74
N SER A 232 -1.15 -0.66 -15.94
CA SER A 232 -1.18 -2.10 -16.13
C SER A 232 0.20 -2.75 -16.29
N THR A 233 1.26 -1.97 -16.53
CA THR A 233 2.61 -2.46 -16.78
C THR A 233 3.67 -1.81 -15.87
N LEU A 234 4.79 -2.52 -15.66
CA LEU A 234 5.94 -1.97 -14.92
C LEU A 234 6.91 -1.19 -15.81
N ASN A 235 6.83 -1.42 -17.12
CA ASN A 235 7.58 -0.68 -18.14
C ASN A 235 6.87 0.62 -18.50
#